data_AF-A0A7V9FN44-F1
#
_entry.id   AF-A0A7V9FN44-F1
#
_cell.length_a   1.000
_cell.length_b   1.000
_cell.length_c   1.000
_cell.angle_alpha   90.00
_cell.angle_beta   90.00
_cell.angle_gamma   90.00
#
_symmetry.space_group_name_H-M   'P 1'
#
loop_
_entity.id
_entity.type
_entity.pdbx_description
1 polymer ?
#
loop_
_entity_poly.entity_id
_entity_poly.type
_entity_poly.pdbx_seq_one_letter_code
_entity_poly.pdbx_strand_id
1 'polypeptide(L)'
;MQLIRSCVVLGLVTALGLVPATASATAASTPKPHDKEQREVARLFDAAEYTRIVADRPVAVEEVVALAAEAEKLQPSEALERVTGRAEITAATTASVFCRAVEWEHHRGIFPYHRWIVGYTYWCYQYGGDITYRASNTSARVDGVCSGSNERDWRISGGAGFSWVVVHHEASFSCRTPWWYTLNDTLWMEPAFNSYGSTYMTAAS
;
A
#
# COMPACT_ATOMS: atom_id res chain seq x y z
N MET A 1 30.69 43.84 10.40
CA MET A 1 29.84 45.03 10.61
C MET A 1 28.40 44.65 10.27
N GLN A 2 27.45 45.25 10.99
CA GLN A 2 25.99 45.05 10.99
C GLN A 2 25.42 43.94 11.90
N LEU A 3 25.29 44.38 13.17
CA LEU A 3 24.22 44.08 14.13
C LEU A 3 22.82 44.25 13.53
N ILE A 4 21.81 43.62 14.15
CA ILE A 4 20.35 43.95 14.26
C ILE A 4 19.58 42.61 14.26
N ARG A 5 18.63 42.28 15.14
CA ARG A 5 18.00 42.91 16.30
C ARG A 5 17.26 41.77 17.03
N SER A 6 17.40 41.73 18.34
CA SER A 6 16.51 41.01 19.24
C SER A 6 15.09 41.60 19.17
N CYS A 7 14.06 40.76 19.09
CA CYS A 7 12.68 41.15 19.41
C CYS A 7 12.17 40.28 20.55
N VAL A 8 12.06 40.92 21.71
CA VAL A 8 11.32 40.48 22.90
C VAL A 8 9.86 40.86 22.69
N VAL A 9 8.94 39.94 22.90
CA VAL A 9 7.51 40.19 23.17
C VAL A 9 7.11 39.15 24.23
N LEU A 10 7.31 39.42 25.52
CA LEU A 10 6.39 40.08 26.46
C LEU A 10 4.88 39.81 26.23
N GLY A 11 4.37 38.81 26.97
CA GLY A 11 3.20 38.97 27.84
C GLY A 11 1.81 38.92 27.22
N LEU A 12 1.08 37.84 27.50
CA LEU A 12 -0.34 37.97 27.87
C LEU A 12 -0.70 36.89 28.90
N VAL A 13 -0.97 37.36 30.12
CA VAL A 13 -1.54 36.58 31.23
C VAL A 13 -3.04 36.48 30.98
N THR A 14 -3.51 35.28 30.64
CA THR A 14 -4.96 35.02 30.52
C THR A 14 -5.48 34.48 31.84
N ALA A 15 -6.46 35.18 32.39
CA ALA A 15 -7.12 34.92 33.65
C ALA A 15 -7.75 33.51 33.71
N LEU A 16 -7.46 32.78 34.79
CA LEU A 16 -8.23 31.60 35.19
C LEU A 16 -9.62 32.05 35.66
N GLY A 17 -10.61 31.97 34.77
CA GLY A 17 -12.02 31.95 35.16
C GLY A 17 -12.38 30.57 35.70
N LEU A 18 -12.57 30.46 37.01
CA LEU A 18 -13.23 29.31 37.63
C LEU A 18 -14.70 29.29 37.19
N VAL A 19 -15.00 28.50 36.16
CA VAL A 19 -16.38 28.13 35.83
C VAL A 19 -16.76 26.95 36.73
N PRO A 20 -17.87 27.01 37.50
CA PRO A 20 -18.34 25.85 38.22
C PRO A 20 -18.68 24.76 37.19
N ALA A 21 -17.94 23.65 37.25
CA ALA A 21 -18.24 22.44 36.50
C ALA A 21 -19.56 21.87 37.03
N THR A 22 -20.68 22.30 36.47
CA THR A 22 -21.93 21.55 36.55
C THR A 22 -21.71 20.25 35.79
N ALA A 23 -21.39 19.19 36.53
CA ALA A 23 -21.45 17.82 36.04
C ALA A 23 -22.91 17.52 35.68
N SER A 24 -23.30 17.87 34.46
CA SER A 24 -24.48 17.29 33.82
C SER A 24 -24.19 15.81 33.69
N ALA A 25 -24.69 15.03 34.65
CA ALA A 25 -24.80 13.59 34.51
C ALA A 25 -25.77 13.35 33.35
N THR A 26 -25.23 13.26 32.14
CA THR A 26 -25.96 12.84 30.96
C THR A 26 -26.47 11.45 31.28
N ALA A 27 -27.78 11.32 31.49
CA ALA A 27 -28.42 10.04 31.72
C ALA A 27 -27.96 9.10 30.60
N ALA A 28 -27.24 8.04 30.97
CA ALA A 28 -26.79 7.03 30.04
C ALA A 28 -28.05 6.39 29.44
N SER A 29 -28.48 6.86 28.28
CA SER A 29 -29.57 6.25 27.55
C SER A 29 -29.15 4.82 27.24
N THR A 30 -29.93 3.85 27.73
CA THR A 30 -29.76 2.45 27.38
C THR A 30 -29.63 2.36 25.85
N PRO A 31 -28.51 1.84 25.30
CA PRO A 31 -28.33 1.76 23.86
C PRO A 31 -29.52 1.03 23.24
N LYS A 32 -30.04 1.53 22.13
CA LYS A 32 -31.11 0.83 21.42
C LYS A 32 -30.55 -0.54 21.00
N PRO A 33 -31.38 -1.60 20.93
CA PRO A 33 -30.91 -2.93 20.54
C PRO A 33 -30.08 -2.93 19.25
N HIS A 34 -30.47 -2.11 18.27
CA HIS A 34 -29.75 -1.94 17.00
C HIS A 34 -28.34 -1.33 17.15
N ASP A 35 -28.09 -0.51 18.17
CA ASP A 35 -26.78 0.11 18.39
C ASP A 35 -25.74 -0.95 18.79
N LYS A 36 -26.16 -2.02 19.49
CA LYS A 36 -25.27 -3.12 19.86
C LYS A 36 -24.89 -3.94 18.63
N GLU A 37 -25.86 -4.24 17.78
CA GLU A 37 -25.65 -5.05 16.57
C GLU A 37 -24.80 -4.32 15.52
N GLN A 38 -25.04 -3.02 15.32
CA GLN A 38 -24.24 -2.18 14.43
C GLN A 38 -22.79 -2.07 14.91
N ARG A 39 -22.57 -1.91 16.23
CA ARG A 39 -21.22 -1.90 16.81
C ARG A 39 -20.50 -3.23 16.64
N GLU A 40 -21.22 -4.34 16.77
CA GLU A 40 -20.62 -5.65 16.52
C GLU A 40 -20.22 -5.80 15.06
N VAL A 41 -21.08 -5.40 14.11
CA VAL A 41 -20.73 -5.42 12.68
C VAL A 41 -19.53 -4.54 12.36
N ALA A 42 -19.46 -3.32 12.90
CA ALA A 42 -18.27 -2.47 12.76
C ALA A 42 -17.02 -3.13 13.36
N ARG A 43 -17.14 -3.76 14.54
CA ARG A 43 -16.04 -4.50 15.18
C ARG A 43 -15.54 -5.65 14.30
N LEU A 44 -16.43 -6.43 13.68
CA LEU A 44 -16.06 -7.51 12.77
C LEU A 44 -15.43 -6.98 11.48
N PHE A 45 -15.90 -5.81 11.00
CA PHE A 45 -15.38 -5.14 9.81
C PHE A 45 -13.97 -4.57 10.02
N ASP A 46 -13.66 -4.07 11.21
CA ASP A 46 -12.36 -3.46 11.56
C ASP A 46 -11.36 -4.44 12.19
N ALA A 47 -11.77 -5.67 12.48
CA ALA A 47 -10.92 -6.67 13.13
C ALA A 47 -9.79 -7.19 12.22
N ALA A 48 -8.82 -7.88 12.83
CA ALA A 48 -7.84 -8.73 12.14
C ALA A 48 -7.04 -8.03 11.03
N GLU A 49 -6.63 -6.79 11.25
CA GLU A 49 -5.74 -6.09 10.33
C GLU A 49 -4.32 -6.68 10.38
N TYR A 50 -3.79 -7.11 9.23
CA TYR A 50 -2.41 -7.52 9.11
C TYR A 50 -1.89 -7.42 7.68
N THR A 51 -0.57 -7.31 7.54
CA THR A 51 0.14 -7.29 6.26
C THR A 51 1.23 -8.34 6.27
N ARG A 52 1.39 -9.09 5.17
CA ARG A 52 2.44 -10.11 5.05
C ARG A 52 2.96 -10.25 3.62
N ILE A 53 4.16 -10.80 3.50
CA ILE A 53 4.67 -11.35 2.24
C ILE A 53 4.13 -12.77 2.09
N VAL A 54 3.50 -13.04 0.96
CA VAL A 54 3.01 -14.39 0.59
C VAL A 54 4.07 -15.15 -0.19
N ALA A 55 4.71 -14.47 -1.14
CA ALA A 55 5.76 -15.02 -1.96
C ALA A 55 6.84 -13.96 -2.21
N ASP A 56 8.11 -14.37 -2.12
CA ASP A 56 9.25 -13.57 -2.54
C ASP A 56 10.28 -14.51 -3.16
N ARG A 57 10.54 -14.33 -4.45
CA ARG A 57 11.44 -15.21 -5.19
C ARG A 57 12.28 -14.45 -6.22
N PRO A 58 13.51 -14.91 -6.49
CA PRO A 58 14.20 -14.54 -7.72
C PRO A 58 13.42 -15.06 -8.94
N VAL A 59 13.44 -14.29 -10.03
CA VAL A 59 12.86 -14.66 -11.34
C VAL A 59 13.91 -14.53 -12.42
N ALA A 60 13.79 -15.36 -13.45
CA ALA A 60 14.66 -15.27 -14.62
C ALA A 60 14.37 -13.97 -15.38
N VAL A 61 15.40 -13.37 -16.00
CA VAL A 61 15.23 -12.14 -16.79
C VAL A 61 14.26 -12.39 -17.94
N GLU A 62 14.35 -13.57 -18.57
CA GLU A 62 13.53 -13.99 -19.69
C GLU A 62 12.04 -14.07 -19.33
N GLU A 63 11.71 -14.49 -18.10
CA GLU A 63 10.33 -14.49 -17.58
C GLU A 63 9.77 -13.07 -17.55
N VAL A 64 10.55 -12.12 -17.04
CA VAL A 64 10.13 -10.71 -16.96
C VAL A 64 10.07 -10.05 -18.34
N VAL A 65 10.97 -10.41 -19.26
CA VAL A 65 10.93 -9.95 -20.65
C VAL A 65 9.67 -10.42 -21.36
N ALA A 66 9.28 -11.69 -21.20
CA ALA A 66 8.05 -12.21 -21.80
C ALA A 66 6.81 -11.48 -21.25
N LEU A 67 6.77 -11.25 -19.93
CA LEU A 67 5.69 -10.49 -19.29
C LEU A 67 5.62 -9.04 -19.77
N ALA A 68 6.76 -8.37 -19.87
CA ALA A 68 6.84 -7.00 -20.38
C ALA A 68 6.40 -6.92 -21.84
N ALA A 69 6.83 -7.88 -22.68
CA ALA A 69 6.42 -7.96 -24.08
C ALA A 69 4.89 -8.07 -24.23
N GLU A 70 4.26 -8.93 -23.43
CA GLU A 70 2.80 -9.10 -23.46
C GLU A 70 2.06 -7.88 -22.91
N ALA A 71 2.45 -7.40 -21.73
CA ALA A 71 1.76 -6.30 -21.05
C ALA A 71 1.89 -4.96 -21.79
N GLU A 72 3.07 -4.68 -22.35
CA GLU A 72 3.38 -3.42 -23.04
C GLU A 72 3.24 -3.55 -24.57
N LYS A 73 2.86 -4.72 -25.10
CA LYS A 73 2.74 -5.03 -26.54
C LYS A 73 4.02 -4.74 -27.32
N LEU A 74 5.16 -5.07 -26.74
CA LEU A 74 6.49 -4.82 -27.30
C LEU A 74 7.00 -6.04 -28.07
N GLN A 75 7.88 -5.80 -29.04
CA GLN A 75 8.66 -6.90 -29.61
C GLN A 75 9.63 -7.47 -28.56
N PRO A 76 10.04 -8.75 -28.66
CA PRO A 76 10.93 -9.36 -27.66
C PRO A 76 12.24 -8.59 -27.42
N SER A 77 12.84 -8.00 -28.46
CA SER A 77 14.05 -7.19 -28.34
C SER A 77 13.81 -5.86 -27.64
N GLU A 78 12.66 -5.21 -27.86
CA GLU A 78 12.27 -3.97 -27.19
C GLU A 78 11.94 -4.23 -25.72
N ALA A 79 11.25 -5.33 -25.43
CA ALA A 79 10.97 -5.77 -24.06
C ALA A 79 12.26 -6.09 -23.31
N LEU A 80 13.23 -6.71 -23.98
CA LEU A 80 14.56 -6.94 -23.41
C LEU A 80 15.27 -5.64 -23.03
N GLU A 81 15.31 -4.67 -23.95
CA GLU A 81 15.90 -3.37 -23.69
C GLU A 81 15.16 -2.63 -22.58
N ARG A 82 13.84 -2.73 -22.57
CA ARG A 82 12.98 -2.15 -21.54
C ARG A 82 13.24 -2.74 -20.15
N VAL A 83 13.50 -4.05 -20.06
CA VAL A 83 13.70 -4.77 -18.80
C VAL A 83 15.13 -4.61 -18.27
N THR A 84 16.12 -4.66 -19.17
CA THR A 84 17.54 -4.71 -18.79
C THR A 84 18.28 -3.40 -18.98
N GLY A 85 17.71 -2.45 -19.72
CA GLY A 85 18.40 -1.25 -20.21
C GLY A 85 19.42 -1.55 -21.32
N ARG A 86 19.36 -2.73 -21.96
CA ARG A 86 20.32 -3.18 -22.97
C ARG A 86 19.64 -3.87 -24.15
N ALA A 87 20.09 -3.59 -25.37
CA ALA A 87 19.53 -4.17 -26.59
C ALA A 87 19.77 -5.69 -26.73
N GLU A 88 20.75 -6.26 -26.01
CA GLU A 88 21.11 -7.68 -26.11
C GLU A 88 21.46 -8.33 -24.75
N ILE A 89 21.06 -9.60 -24.58
CA ILE A 89 21.50 -10.44 -23.46
C ILE A 89 22.89 -10.97 -23.79
N THR A 90 23.89 -10.43 -23.11
CA THR A 90 25.25 -10.99 -23.09
C THR A 90 25.49 -11.71 -21.77
N ALA A 91 26.54 -12.52 -21.67
CA ALA A 91 26.98 -13.08 -20.38
C ALA A 91 27.24 -11.99 -19.33
N ALA A 92 27.63 -10.78 -19.75
CA ALA A 92 27.78 -9.64 -18.87
C ALA A 92 26.42 -9.04 -18.43
N THR A 93 25.39 -9.10 -19.27
CA THR A 93 24.02 -8.68 -18.93
C THR A 93 23.40 -9.62 -17.90
N THR A 94 23.49 -10.94 -18.11
CA THR A 94 23.00 -11.94 -17.14
C THR A 94 23.78 -11.93 -15.83
N ALA A 95 25.06 -11.55 -15.85
CA ALA A 95 25.86 -11.38 -14.64
C ALA A 95 25.55 -10.08 -13.86
N SER A 96 24.85 -9.11 -14.46
CA SER A 96 24.66 -7.78 -13.85
C SER A 96 23.22 -7.40 -13.58
N VAL A 97 22.23 -8.02 -14.25
CA VAL A 97 20.80 -7.74 -14.02
C VAL A 97 20.15 -8.90 -13.28
N PHE A 98 19.52 -8.59 -12.17
CA PHE A 98 18.78 -9.51 -11.33
C PHE A 98 17.32 -9.10 -11.32
N CYS A 99 16.41 -10.07 -11.30
CA CYS A 99 14.98 -9.81 -11.23
C CYS A 99 14.35 -10.55 -10.05
N ARG A 100 13.36 -9.92 -9.42
CA ARG A 100 12.59 -10.49 -8.32
C ARG A 100 11.10 -10.29 -8.54
N ALA A 101 10.33 -11.21 -7.97
CA ALA A 101 8.89 -11.11 -7.86
C ALA A 101 8.49 -11.20 -6.39
N VAL A 102 7.63 -10.29 -5.96
CA VAL A 102 7.06 -10.29 -4.61
C VAL A 102 5.55 -10.18 -4.67
N GLU A 103 4.89 -10.93 -3.80
CA GLU A 103 3.46 -10.88 -3.54
C GLU A 103 3.22 -10.49 -2.09
N TRP A 104 2.49 -9.39 -1.90
CA TRP A 104 2.06 -8.90 -0.61
C TRP A 104 0.56 -9.08 -0.45
N GLU A 105 0.14 -9.35 0.77
CA GLU A 105 -1.26 -9.34 1.17
C GLU A 105 -1.46 -8.35 2.32
N HIS A 106 -2.51 -7.54 2.23
CA HIS A 106 -3.00 -6.74 3.34
C HIS A 106 -4.48 -7.02 3.58
N HIS A 107 -4.81 -7.47 4.79
CA HIS A 107 -6.12 -7.98 5.17
C HIS A 107 -6.78 -7.08 6.20
N ARG A 108 -8.12 -7.07 6.18
CA ARG A 108 -8.94 -6.50 7.24
C ARG A 108 -10.31 -7.18 7.32
N GLY A 109 -10.87 -7.17 8.51
CA GLY A 109 -12.14 -7.79 8.85
C GLY A 109 -12.05 -9.30 9.08
N ILE A 110 -13.13 -9.85 9.63
CA ILE A 110 -13.33 -11.30 9.78
C ILE A 110 -14.64 -11.71 9.11
N PHE A 111 -14.74 -12.98 8.70
CA PHE A 111 -15.93 -13.49 8.01
C PHE A 111 -17.23 -13.09 8.75
N PRO A 112 -18.25 -12.53 8.04
CA PRO A 112 -18.39 -12.44 6.58
C PRO A 112 -17.89 -11.11 5.96
N TYR A 113 -17.11 -10.31 6.70
CA TYR A 113 -16.61 -8.99 6.31
C TYR A 113 -15.11 -8.97 5.97
N HIS A 114 -14.52 -10.15 5.81
CA HIS A 114 -13.10 -10.29 5.50
C HIS A 114 -12.83 -9.84 4.05
N ARG A 115 -11.86 -8.95 3.91
CA ARG A 115 -11.43 -8.33 2.65
C ARG A 115 -9.92 -8.19 2.68
N TRP A 116 -9.30 -8.31 1.51
CA TRP A 116 -7.86 -8.11 1.39
C TRP A 116 -7.46 -7.67 0.00
N ILE A 117 -6.33 -6.99 -0.08
CA ILE A 117 -5.67 -6.66 -1.33
C ILE A 117 -4.44 -7.53 -1.50
N VAL A 118 -4.22 -7.96 -2.74
CA VAL A 118 -2.98 -8.64 -3.15
C VAL A 118 -2.25 -7.70 -4.09
N GLY A 119 -1.04 -7.32 -3.72
CA GLY A 119 -0.14 -6.51 -4.52
C GLY A 119 0.98 -7.37 -5.04
N TYR A 120 1.05 -7.53 -6.35
CA TYR A 120 2.06 -8.33 -7.02
C TYR A 120 3.01 -7.41 -7.77
N THR A 121 4.31 -7.57 -7.57
CA THR A 121 5.31 -6.71 -8.20
C THR A 121 6.51 -7.51 -8.70
N TYR A 122 6.86 -7.29 -9.97
CA TYR A 122 8.16 -7.63 -10.55
C TYR A 122 9.05 -6.40 -10.57
N TRP A 123 10.33 -6.58 -10.27
CA TRP A 123 11.33 -5.58 -10.57
C TRP A 123 12.66 -6.21 -10.97
N CYS A 124 13.34 -5.56 -11.90
CA CYS A 124 14.70 -5.90 -12.29
C CYS A 124 15.64 -4.77 -11.93
N TYR A 125 16.87 -5.12 -11.58
CA TYR A 125 17.86 -4.18 -11.05
C TYR A 125 19.28 -4.65 -11.32
N GLN A 126 20.19 -3.69 -11.36
CA GLN A 126 21.62 -3.96 -11.27
C GLN A 126 22.03 -3.93 -9.81
N TYR A 127 22.72 -4.95 -9.32
CA TYR A 127 23.04 -5.06 -7.88
C TYR A 127 23.84 -3.85 -7.39
N GLY A 128 23.27 -3.06 -6.49
CA GLY A 128 23.86 -1.82 -5.97
C GLY A 128 23.86 -0.62 -6.94
N GLY A 129 23.27 -0.78 -8.12
CA GLY A 129 23.03 0.30 -9.09
C GLY A 129 21.57 0.73 -9.08
N ASP A 130 20.94 0.72 -10.25
CA ASP A 130 19.58 1.18 -10.45
C ASP A 130 18.60 0.03 -10.70
N ILE A 131 17.34 0.27 -10.35
CA ILE A 131 16.21 -0.50 -10.85
C ILE A 131 16.06 -0.18 -12.34
N THR A 132 16.01 -1.20 -13.19
CA THR A 132 15.85 -1.05 -14.65
C THR A 132 14.39 -1.22 -15.06
N TYR A 133 13.66 -2.06 -14.34
CA TYR A 133 12.28 -2.40 -14.66
C TYR A 133 11.42 -2.55 -13.41
N ARG A 134 10.14 -2.21 -13.57
CA ARG A 134 9.10 -2.50 -12.59
C ARG A 134 7.77 -2.67 -13.30
N ALA A 135 7.08 -3.75 -12.97
CA ALA A 135 5.66 -3.93 -13.25
C ALA A 135 4.96 -4.35 -11.96
N SER A 136 3.80 -3.75 -11.69
CA SER A 136 3.00 -4.07 -10.52
C SER A 136 1.55 -4.27 -10.95
N ASN A 137 0.81 -5.02 -10.14
CA ASN A 137 -0.61 -5.24 -10.30
C ASN A 137 -1.25 -5.35 -8.91
N THR A 138 -2.49 -4.85 -8.78
CA THR A 138 -3.30 -5.01 -7.58
C THR A 138 -4.53 -5.86 -7.91
N SER A 139 -4.89 -6.76 -7.00
CA SER A 139 -6.18 -7.46 -7.05
C SER A 139 -6.92 -7.34 -5.71
N ALA A 140 -8.24 -7.13 -5.77
CA ALA A 140 -9.11 -7.15 -4.61
C ALA A 140 -9.66 -8.56 -4.39
N ARG A 141 -9.72 -8.98 -3.13
CA ARG A 141 -10.22 -10.28 -2.72
C ARG A 141 -11.14 -10.12 -1.51
N VAL A 142 -12.16 -10.96 -1.45
CA VAL A 142 -13.23 -10.86 -0.45
C VAL A 142 -13.73 -12.24 -0.09
N ASP A 143 -14.21 -12.37 1.15
CA ASP A 143 -15.02 -13.50 1.59
C ASP A 143 -16.38 -12.99 2.06
N GLY A 144 -17.44 -13.77 1.82
CA GLY A 144 -18.77 -13.51 2.39
C GLY A 144 -19.55 -12.43 1.64
N VAL A 145 -19.89 -11.33 2.35
CA VAL A 145 -20.88 -10.33 1.89
C VAL A 145 -20.25 -9.07 1.29
N CYS A 146 -18.94 -9.12 1.04
CA CYS A 146 -18.17 -8.03 0.47
C CYS A 146 -18.00 -8.16 -1.05
N SER A 147 -17.78 -7.03 -1.71
CA SER A 147 -17.34 -6.92 -3.10
C SER A 147 -16.15 -5.97 -3.19
N GLY A 148 -15.16 -6.29 -4.02
CA GLY A 148 -14.01 -5.44 -4.33
C GLY A 148 -14.19 -4.69 -5.65
N SER A 149 -13.56 -3.53 -5.77
CA SER A 149 -13.50 -2.73 -7.00
C SER A 149 -12.35 -1.71 -6.96
N ASN A 150 -12.15 -1.00 -8.07
CA ASN A 150 -11.16 0.07 -8.20
C ASN A 150 -9.74 -0.38 -7.83
N GLU A 151 -9.37 -1.60 -8.24
CA GLU A 151 -8.01 -2.09 -8.10
C GLU A 151 -7.06 -1.24 -8.93
N ARG A 152 -6.04 -0.71 -8.27
CA ARG A 152 -5.03 0.12 -8.94
C ARG A 152 -3.71 0.05 -8.21
N ASP A 153 -2.66 0.34 -8.95
CA ASP A 153 -1.34 0.58 -8.42
C ASP A 153 -0.72 1.81 -9.09
N TRP A 154 0.13 2.52 -8.34
CA TRP A 154 0.95 3.57 -8.92
C TRP A 154 2.25 3.72 -8.14
N ARG A 155 3.25 4.26 -8.82
CA ARG A 155 4.51 4.60 -8.19
C ARG A 155 4.35 5.88 -7.37
N ILE A 156 4.70 5.83 -6.09
CA ILE A 156 4.75 7.04 -5.24
C ILE A 156 6.09 7.74 -5.42
N SER A 157 7.19 6.99 -5.44
CA SER A 157 8.53 7.56 -5.47
C SER A 157 9.57 6.58 -6.00
N GLY A 158 10.73 7.09 -6.44
CA GLY A 158 11.82 6.31 -7.01
C GLY A 158 11.51 5.76 -8.40
N GLY A 159 11.91 4.51 -8.68
CA GLY A 159 11.54 3.76 -9.89
C GLY A 159 12.72 3.43 -10.80
N ALA A 160 12.44 3.22 -12.09
CA ALA A 160 13.50 2.94 -13.05
C ALA A 160 14.52 4.10 -13.09
N GLY A 161 15.81 3.78 -13.02
CA GLY A 161 16.90 4.76 -12.87
C GLY A 161 17.16 5.23 -11.44
N PHE A 162 16.52 4.63 -10.44
CA PHE A 162 16.78 4.88 -9.02
C PHE A 162 17.16 3.57 -8.32
N SER A 163 17.90 3.67 -7.21
CA SER A 163 18.26 2.51 -6.39
C SER A 163 17.11 1.98 -5.53
N TRP A 164 15.98 2.67 -5.47
CA TRP A 164 14.80 2.29 -4.70
C TRP A 164 13.51 2.77 -5.37
N VAL A 165 12.38 2.20 -4.94
CA VAL A 165 11.05 2.60 -5.37
C VAL A 165 10.02 2.22 -4.31
N VAL A 166 8.95 3.02 -4.22
CA VAL A 166 7.75 2.70 -3.44
C VAL A 166 6.55 2.68 -4.39
N VAL A 167 5.75 1.62 -4.28
CA VAL A 167 4.53 1.42 -5.05
C VAL A 167 3.36 1.46 -4.08
N HIS A 168 2.30 2.19 -4.44
CA HIS A 168 1.02 2.13 -3.76
C HIS A 168 0.16 1.08 -4.44
N HIS A 169 -0.43 0.16 -3.66
CA HIS A 169 -1.47 -0.75 -4.10
C HIS A 169 -2.76 -0.38 -3.35
N GLU A 170 -3.87 -0.22 -4.06
CA GLU A 170 -5.15 0.16 -3.47
C GLU A 170 -6.31 -0.63 -4.10
N ALA A 171 -7.30 -0.97 -3.29
CA ALA A 171 -8.62 -1.33 -3.78
C ALA A 171 -9.73 -0.85 -2.84
N SER A 172 -10.90 -0.61 -3.41
CA SER A 172 -12.12 -0.26 -2.68
C SER A 172 -12.96 -1.49 -2.38
N PHE A 173 -13.63 -1.49 -1.24
CA PHE A 173 -14.49 -2.58 -0.79
C PHE A 173 -15.85 -2.06 -0.34
N SER A 174 -16.86 -2.86 -0.59
CA SER A 174 -18.24 -2.59 -0.23
C SER A 174 -18.87 -3.84 0.34
N CYS A 175 -19.34 -3.80 1.59
CA CYS A 175 -19.88 -4.96 2.30
C CYS A 175 -21.32 -4.70 2.77
N ARG A 176 -22.23 -5.59 2.38
CA ARG A 176 -23.64 -5.48 2.78
C ARG A 176 -23.82 -5.90 4.24
N THR A 177 -24.59 -5.13 4.99
CA THR A 177 -24.96 -5.48 6.37
C THR A 177 -26.38 -6.04 6.44
N PRO A 178 -26.76 -6.76 7.51
CA PRO A 178 -28.11 -7.26 7.71
C PRO A 178 -29.21 -6.19 7.75
N TRP A 179 -28.88 -4.91 8.01
CA TRP A 179 -29.85 -3.82 8.17
C TRP A 179 -29.84 -2.82 7.00
N TRP A 180 -29.56 -3.32 5.80
CA TRP A 180 -29.74 -2.59 4.53
C TRP A 180 -28.87 -1.33 4.36
N TYR A 181 -27.82 -1.18 5.16
CA TYR A 181 -26.74 -0.22 4.90
C TYR A 181 -25.47 -0.94 4.46
N THR A 182 -24.59 -0.21 3.81
CA THR A 182 -23.35 -0.73 3.23
C THR A 182 -22.16 -0.13 3.96
N LEU A 183 -21.24 -0.98 4.38
CA LEU A 183 -19.94 -0.57 4.86
C LEU A 183 -19.01 -0.42 3.67
N ASN A 184 -18.32 0.71 3.58
CA ASN A 184 -17.34 0.96 2.53
C ASN A 184 -16.01 1.26 3.18
N ASP A 185 -14.95 0.77 2.54
CA ASP A 185 -13.58 0.97 2.99
C ASP A 185 -12.64 0.87 1.80
N THR A 186 -11.44 1.42 1.96
CA THR A 186 -10.38 1.35 0.96
C THR A 186 -9.14 0.83 1.66
N LEU A 187 -8.72 -0.37 1.26
CA LEU A 187 -7.46 -0.91 1.75
C LEU A 187 -6.33 -0.49 0.83
N TRP A 188 -5.19 -0.18 1.42
CA TRP A 188 -3.98 0.11 0.68
C TRP A 188 -2.71 -0.35 1.38
N MET A 189 -1.64 -0.50 0.61
CA MET A 189 -0.31 -0.80 1.12
C MET A 189 0.79 -0.24 0.23
N GLU A 190 1.92 0.06 0.84
CA GLU A 190 3.06 0.73 0.21
C GLU A 190 4.34 -0.09 0.37
N PRO A 191 4.52 -1.19 -0.39
CA PRO A 191 5.79 -1.89 -0.44
C PRO A 191 6.87 -1.02 -1.08
N ALA A 192 8.03 -1.01 -0.43
CA ALA A 192 9.29 -0.52 -0.97
C ALA A 192 10.17 -1.67 -1.43
N PHE A 193 10.98 -1.43 -2.46
CA PHE A 193 12.01 -2.36 -2.90
C PHE A 193 13.20 -1.61 -3.49
N ASN A 194 14.36 -2.28 -3.56
CA ASN A 194 15.62 -1.66 -3.93
C ASN A 194 16.47 -2.51 -4.90
N SER A 195 17.54 -1.90 -5.39
CA SER A 195 18.53 -2.50 -6.28
C SER A 195 19.50 -3.47 -5.59
N TYR A 196 19.26 -3.81 -4.32
CA TYR A 196 19.91 -4.94 -3.64
C TYR A 196 18.98 -6.15 -3.52
N GLY A 197 17.78 -6.07 -4.10
CA GLY A 197 16.78 -7.13 -4.05
C GLY A 197 16.07 -7.26 -2.71
N SER A 198 16.14 -6.23 -1.85
CA SER A 198 15.38 -6.21 -0.59
C SER A 198 14.02 -5.56 -0.81
N THR A 199 13.03 -5.97 0.00
CA THR A 199 11.70 -5.38 0.02
C THR A 199 11.18 -5.28 1.45
N TYR A 200 10.37 -4.27 1.74
CA TYR A 200 9.77 -4.03 3.05
C TYR A 200 8.50 -3.19 2.91
N MET A 201 7.62 -3.24 3.92
CA MET A 201 6.42 -2.43 3.95
C MET A 201 6.73 -1.04 4.53
N THR A 202 6.34 0.03 3.85
CA THR A 202 6.51 1.40 4.37
C THR A 202 5.27 1.89 5.11
N ALA A 203 4.08 1.58 4.59
CA ALA A 203 2.80 1.91 5.19
C ALA A 203 1.68 0.98 4.66
N ALA A 204 0.58 0.86 5.40
CA ALA A 204 -0.64 0.16 4.99
C ALA A 204 -1.84 0.68 5.81
N SER A 205 -3.06 0.46 5.33
CA SER A 205 -4.33 0.77 6.01
C SER A 205 -5.51 0.00 5.43
#